data_AF-A0A195EDJ9-F1
#
_entry.id   AF-A0A195EDJ9-F1
#
_cell.length_a   1.000
_cell.length_b   1.000
_cell.length_c   1.000
_cell.angle_alpha   90.00
_cell.angle_beta   90.00
_cell.angle_gamma   90.00
#
_symmetry.space_group_name_H-M   'P 1'
#
loop_
_entity.id
_entity.type
_entity.pdbx_description
1 polymer ?
#
loop_
_entity_poly.entity_id
_entity_poly.type
_entity_poly.pdbx_seq_one_letter_code
_entity_poly.pdbx_strand_id
1 'polypeptide(L)'
;MDGKIREILGSLEAEVEVERVRELKAGRKERGWMGVVTMGNMKNKGKISRSKEKLRGREIWIEEDLTWKERKMRWMMRQVIRKEGGKAKMGQEGVWRK
;
A
#
# COMPACT_ATOMS: atom_id res chain seq x y z
N MET A 1 -3.20 -18.69 -2.48
CA MET A 1 -3.23 -17.22 -2.30
C MET A 1 -2.10 -16.77 -1.38
N ASP A 2 -2.00 -17.35 -0.16
CA ASP A 2 -0.95 -17.02 0.82
C ASP A 2 0.49 -17.14 0.26
N GLY A 3 0.81 -18.25 -0.42
CA GLY A 3 2.14 -18.44 -1.04
C GLY A 3 2.51 -17.37 -2.07
N LYS A 4 1.57 -16.95 -2.94
CA LYS A 4 1.80 -15.87 -3.91
C LYS A 4 2.04 -14.53 -3.21
N ILE A 5 1.33 -14.25 -2.10
CA ILE A 5 1.53 -13.02 -1.33
C ILE A 5 2.92 -13.02 -0.69
N ARG A 6 3.35 -14.13 -0.08
CA ARG A 6 4.69 -14.26 0.48
C ARG A 6 5.78 -14.08 -0.57
N GLU A 7 5.60 -14.60 -1.77
CA GLU A 7 6.53 -14.42 -2.89
C GLU A 7 6.63 -12.94 -3.34
N ILE A 8 5.49 -12.26 -3.49
CA ILE A 8 5.46 -10.83 -3.82
C ILE A 8 6.16 -10.03 -2.72
N LEU A 9 5.89 -10.32 -1.45
CA LEU A 9 6.52 -9.64 -0.31
C LEU A 9 8.03 -9.91 -0.24
N GLY A 10 8.47 -11.15 -0.52
CA GLY A 10 9.87 -11.51 -0.62
C GLY A 10 10.60 -10.74 -1.73
N SER A 11 9.95 -10.53 -2.89
CA SER A 11 10.50 -9.73 -3.99
C SER A 11 10.70 -8.24 -3.65
N LEU A 12 10.09 -7.77 -2.55
CA LEU A 12 10.24 -6.40 -2.05
C LEU A 12 11.37 -6.24 -1.01
N GLU A 13 12.18 -7.29 -0.81
CA GLU A 13 13.29 -7.35 0.18
C GLU A 13 12.83 -7.05 1.61
N ALA A 14 11.62 -7.48 1.94
CA ALA A 14 11.12 -7.40 3.30
C ALA A 14 11.09 -8.82 3.88
N GLU A 15 11.83 -9.06 4.96
CA GLU A 15 11.53 -10.16 5.87
C GLU A 15 10.20 -9.83 6.53
N VAL A 16 9.13 -10.32 5.91
CA VAL A 16 7.77 -9.99 6.33
C VAL A 16 7.18 -11.11 7.15
N GLU A 17 7.02 -10.83 8.44
CA GLU A 17 6.14 -11.61 9.30
C GLU A 17 4.68 -11.27 8.99
N VAL A 18 4.01 -12.18 8.29
CA VAL A 18 2.58 -12.09 7.98
C VAL A 18 1.80 -12.82 9.06
N GLU A 19 0.99 -12.10 9.83
CA GLU A 19 0.14 -12.70 10.86
C GLU A 19 -1.11 -13.32 10.24
N ARG A 20 -1.72 -12.64 9.27
CA ARG A 20 -2.98 -13.07 8.68
C ARG A 20 -3.13 -12.57 7.26
N VAL A 21 -3.62 -13.44 6.38
CA VAL A 21 -4.12 -13.07 5.06
C VAL A 21 -5.62 -13.32 5.02
N ARG A 22 -6.37 -12.31 4.58
CA ARG A 22 -7.80 -12.43 4.30
C ARG A 22 -8.08 -12.06 2.86
N GLU A 23 -8.75 -12.96 2.14
CA GLU A 23 -9.25 -12.68 0.81
C GLU A 23 -10.45 -11.74 0.88
N LEU A 24 -10.41 -10.65 0.11
CA LEU A 24 -11.56 -9.79 -0.11
C LEU A 24 -12.22 -10.20 -1.42
N LYS A 25 -13.43 -10.74 -1.34
CA LYS A 25 -14.31 -10.90 -2.52
C LYS A 25 -14.84 -9.57 -3.06
N ALA A 26 -14.64 -8.48 -2.31
CA ALA A 26 -15.08 -7.13 -2.64
C ALA A 26 -13.90 -6.31 -3.20
N GLY A 27 -13.73 -6.39 -4.52
CA GLY A 27 -12.85 -5.56 -5.33
C GLY A 27 -13.42 -5.50 -6.74
N ARG A 28 -12.95 -4.56 -7.59
CA ARG A 28 -13.32 -4.59 -9.02
C ARG A 28 -12.88 -5.96 -9.56
N LYS A 29 -13.82 -6.90 -9.76
CA LYS A 29 -13.53 -8.28 -10.24
C LYS A 29 -12.64 -8.29 -11.48
N GLU A 30 -12.75 -7.24 -12.30
CA GLU A 30 -11.94 -6.98 -13.50
C GLU A 30 -10.44 -6.80 -13.23
N ARG A 31 -10.03 -6.46 -12.00
CA ARG A 31 -8.63 -6.23 -11.60
C ARG A 31 -8.00 -7.43 -10.89
N GLY A 32 -8.69 -8.57 -10.84
CA GLY A 32 -8.22 -9.79 -10.21
C GLY A 32 -8.58 -9.92 -8.73
N TRP A 33 -7.81 -10.74 -8.02
CA TRP A 33 -8.02 -11.07 -6.61
C TRP A 33 -7.44 -9.98 -5.69
N MET A 34 -8.13 -9.67 -4.60
CA MET A 34 -7.66 -8.71 -3.59
C MET A 34 -7.55 -9.43 -2.25
N GLY A 35 -6.47 -9.15 -1.52
CA GLY A 35 -6.24 -9.67 -0.18
C GLY A 35 -5.81 -8.57 0.78
N VAL A 36 -6.34 -8.62 2.00
CA VAL A 36 -5.84 -7.82 3.12
C VAL A 36 -4.81 -8.64 3.86
N VAL A 37 -3.64 -8.04 4.07
CA VAL A 37 -2.53 -8.66 4.79
C VAL A 37 -2.36 -7.92 6.11
N THR A 38 -2.54 -8.63 7.22
CA THR A 38 -2.19 -8.17 8.55
C THR A 38 -0.73 -8.52 8.81
N MET A 39 0.04 -7.49 9.13
CA MET A 39 1.48 -7.53 9.32
C MET A 39 1.79 -7.56 10.81
N GLY A 40 2.72 -8.41 11.25
CA GLY A 40 3.11 -8.46 12.67
C GLY A 40 3.92 -7.25 13.14
N ASN A 41 4.47 -6.43 12.23
CA ASN A 41 5.26 -5.26 12.58
C ASN A 41 5.00 -4.06 11.64
N MET A 42 4.80 -2.89 12.24
CA MET A 42 4.61 -1.62 11.52
C MET A 42 5.84 -1.20 10.69
N LYS A 43 7.07 -1.52 11.12
CA LYS A 43 8.29 -1.26 10.34
C LYS A 43 8.28 -1.97 8.99
N ASN A 44 7.75 -3.21 8.96
CA ASN A 44 7.64 -3.98 7.72
C ASN A 44 6.59 -3.37 6.78
N LYS A 45 5.50 -2.84 7.33
CA LYS A 45 4.49 -2.09 6.56
C LYS A 45 5.10 -0.85 5.88
N GLY A 46 5.93 -0.09 6.60
CA GLY A 46 6.67 1.06 6.07
C GLY A 46 7.60 0.67 4.91
N LYS A 47 8.41 -0.37 5.10
CA LYS A 47 9.31 -0.91 4.06
C LYS A 47 8.56 -1.29 2.79
N ILE A 48 7.45 -2.05 2.91
CA ILE A 48 6.63 -2.43 1.75
C ILE A 48 6.05 -1.21 1.04
N SER A 49 5.52 -0.24 1.79
CA SER A 49 4.92 0.97 1.20
C SER A 49 5.94 1.81 0.44
N ARG A 50 7.22 1.80 0.86
CA ARG A 50 8.33 2.43 0.12
C ARG A 50 8.75 1.59 -1.09
N SER A 51 8.87 0.28 -0.92
CA SER A 51 9.30 -0.66 -1.97
C SER A 51 8.25 -0.89 -3.06
N LYS A 52 6.98 -0.47 -2.87
CA LYS A 52 5.91 -0.65 -3.87
C LYS A 52 6.22 -0.07 -5.25
N GLU A 53 7.17 0.86 -5.35
CA GLU A 53 7.63 1.38 -6.66
C GLU A 53 8.26 0.28 -7.52
N LYS A 54 8.85 -0.76 -6.91
CA LYS A 54 9.36 -1.96 -7.61
C LYS A 54 8.25 -2.76 -8.31
N LEU A 55 6.98 -2.57 -7.91
CA LEU A 55 5.82 -3.20 -8.56
C LEU A 55 5.28 -2.37 -9.74
N ARG A 56 5.84 -1.18 -9.99
CA ARG A 56 5.37 -0.30 -11.06
C ARG A 56 5.58 -0.97 -12.42
N GLY A 57 4.51 -1.09 -13.21
CA GLY A 57 4.52 -1.80 -14.50
C GLY A 57 4.08 -3.26 -14.42
N ARG A 58 3.85 -3.81 -13.22
CA ARG A 58 3.20 -5.12 -13.02
C ARG A 58 1.70 -4.93 -12.82
N GLU A 59 0.90 -5.97 -13.06
CA GLU A 59 -0.55 -5.99 -12.77
C GLU A 59 -0.86 -6.17 -11.27
N ILE A 60 0.12 -5.91 -10.40
CA ILE A 60 0.03 -6.10 -8.95
C ILE A 60 0.05 -4.74 -8.27
N TRP A 61 -0.89 -4.51 -7.37
CA TRP A 61 -1.05 -3.25 -6.66
C TRP A 61 -1.07 -3.50 -5.15
N ILE A 62 -0.37 -2.66 -4.41
CA ILE A 62 -0.42 -2.64 -2.95
C ILE A 62 -1.03 -1.31 -2.53
N GLU A 63 -2.19 -1.38 -1.88
CA GLU A 63 -2.83 -0.24 -1.24
C GLU A 63 -2.77 -0.40 0.28
N GLU A 64 -2.62 0.73 0.97
CA GLU A 64 -2.74 0.75 2.42
C GLU A 64 -4.23 0.67 2.79
N ASP A 65 -4.58 -0.26 3.67
CA ASP A 65 -5.91 -0.31 4.27
C ASP A 65 -6.07 0.83 5.27
N LEU A 66 -6.41 2.01 4.72
CA LEU A 66 -6.67 3.22 5.48
C LEU A 66 -8.14 3.29 5.86
N THR A 67 -8.40 3.70 7.09
CA THR A 67 -9.74 4.04 7.57
C THR A 67 -10.34 5.18 6.75
N TRP A 68 -11.67 5.34 6.79
CA TRP A 68 -12.36 6.43 6.08
C TRP A 68 -11.82 7.81 6.46
N LYS A 69 -11.51 8.02 7.75
CA LYS A 69 -10.94 9.28 8.26
C LYS A 69 -9.56 9.56 7.66
N GLU A 70 -8.69 8.55 7.62
CA GLU A 70 -7.37 8.66 6.99
C GLU A 70 -7.47 8.88 5.48
N ARG A 71 -8.41 8.21 4.79
CA ARG A 71 -8.67 8.47 3.36
C ARG A 71 -9.09 9.92 3.11
N LYS A 72 -9.99 10.46 3.94
CA LYS A 72 -10.43 11.85 3.86
C LYS A 72 -9.27 12.82 4.09
N MET A 73 -8.46 12.60 5.12
CA MET A 73 -7.25 13.40 5.38
C MET A 73 -6.28 13.34 4.19
N ARG A 74 -5.97 12.15 3.68
CA ARG A 74 -5.09 11.94 2.52
C ARG A 74 -5.61 12.63 1.26
N TRP A 75 -6.93 12.68 1.07
CA TRP A 75 -7.55 13.38 -0.05
C TRP A 75 -7.43 14.90 0.08
N MET A 76 -7.78 15.47 1.25
CA MET A 76 -7.64 16.91 1.51
C MET A 76 -6.19 17.38 1.33
N MET A 77 -5.26 16.62 1.87
CA MET A 77 -3.84 16.94 1.87
C MET A 77 -3.26 16.86 0.43
N ARG A 78 -3.78 15.96 -0.43
CA ARG A 78 -3.53 15.99 -1.89
C ARG A 78 -4.08 17.24 -2.58
N GLN A 79 -5.25 17.74 -2.17
CA GLN A 79 -5.79 19.00 -2.72
C GLN A 79 -4.90 20.19 -2.36
N VAL A 80 -4.38 20.25 -1.14
CA VAL A 80 -3.45 21.30 -0.70
C VAL A 80 -2.17 21.29 -1.54
N ILE A 81 -1.51 20.13 -1.67
CA ILE A 81 -0.30 19.97 -2.50
C ILE A 81 -0.55 20.39 -3.95
N ARG A 82 -1.70 20.00 -4.52
CA ARG A 82 -2.07 20.35 -5.90
C ARG A 82 -2.29 21.85 -6.06
N LYS A 83 -2.90 22.52 -5.07
CA LYS A 83 -3.08 23.98 -5.06
C LYS A 83 -1.74 24.71 -4.95
N GLU A 84 -0.78 24.17 -4.21
CA GLU A 84 0.57 24.74 -4.07
C GLU A 84 1.50 24.43 -5.27
N GLY A 85 1.00 23.77 -6.32
CA GLY A 85 1.80 23.42 -7.51
C GLY A 85 2.89 22.39 -7.27
N GLY A 86 2.93 21.75 -6.09
CA GLY A 86 3.96 20.81 -5.71
C GLY A 86 3.72 19.38 -6.21
N LYS A 87 4.80 18.63 -6.46
CA LYS A 87 4.76 17.17 -6.58
C LYS A 87 5.19 16.58 -5.25
N ALA A 88 4.24 16.12 -4.43
CA ALA A 88 4.56 15.43 -3.18
C ALA A 88 3.90 14.06 -3.11
N LYS A 89 4.66 13.09 -2.59
CA LYS A 89 4.22 11.72 -2.30
C LYS A 89 3.76 11.65 -0.85
N MET A 90 2.71 10.88 -0.60
CA MET A 90 2.10 10.79 0.73
C MET A 90 1.96 9.32 1.13
N GLY A 91 2.54 8.96 2.28
CA GLY A 91 2.42 7.65 2.94
C GLY A 91 2.11 7.82 4.43
N GLN A 92 1.99 6.71 5.18
CA GLN A 92 1.72 6.79 6.63
C GLN A 92 2.82 7.53 7.42
N GLU A 93 4.04 7.59 6.90
CA GLU A 93 5.17 8.32 7.52
C GLU A 93 5.18 9.82 7.17
N GLY A 94 4.17 10.31 6.46
CA GLY A 94 4.02 11.73 6.13
C GLY A 94 4.14 12.05 4.65
N VAL A 95 4.37 13.34 4.39
CA VAL A 95 4.43 13.93 3.05
C VAL A 95 5.89 14.16 2.67
N TRP A 96 6.30 13.58 1.54
CA TRP A 96 7.63 13.73 0.98
C TRP A 96 7.51 14.62 -0.25
N ARG A 97 8.14 15.80 -0.25
CA ARG A 97 8.30 16.60 -1.47
C ARG A 97 9.38 15.94 -2.35
N LYS A 98 9.14 15.93 -3.65
CA LYS A 98 10.13 15.50 -4.64
C LYS A 98 11.10 16.63 -4.95
#